data_AF-A0A8T2JXK3-F1
#
_entry.id   AF-A0A8T2JXK3-F1
#
_cell.length_a   1.000
_cell.length_b   1.000
_cell.length_c   1.000
_cell.angle_alpha   90.00
_cell.angle_beta   90.00
_cell.angle_gamma   90.00
#
_symmetry.space_group_name_H-M   'P 1'
#
loop_
_entity.id
_entity.type
_entity.pdbx_description
1 polymer ?
#
loop_
_entity_poly.entity_id
_entity_poly.type
_entity_poly.pdbx_seq_one_letter_code
_entity_poly.pdbx_strand_id
1 'polypeptide(L)'
;MVEKEEAVISEEEAAQYDRQIRLWGLEAQKRLRTSKVLLVGMRGLGAEVAKNLILAGVKGLTLLDHQQVCLTSCHHDILLKVNQICHKHCIKFFAGDVFGYHGYMFADLGEHEFVEEKVKVTKVNQEVEDGPEAKKAKIDPVETILVKKKLQFCQIKDALEIDWRSEKAKCVLKRTPTDFFLLQVLMKFRTDKGRTPSPAAIRRTLICSLQIRNDVLDALGVSPDLCLKILQAIAFLRWRQFVL
;
A
#
# COMPACT_ATOMS: atom_id res chain seq x y z
N MET A 1 -22.82 -26.81 -1.72
CA MET A 1 -21.46 -26.61 -1.20
C MET A 1 -20.51 -27.10 -2.28
N VAL A 2 -19.70 -26.22 -2.87
CA VAL A 2 -18.69 -26.64 -3.86
C VAL A 2 -17.46 -27.03 -3.05
N GLU A 3 -17.10 -28.31 -3.03
CA GLU A 3 -15.83 -28.77 -2.49
C GLU A 3 -14.72 -28.03 -3.23
N LYS A 4 -13.97 -27.18 -2.52
CA LYS A 4 -12.77 -26.57 -3.08
C LYS A 4 -11.73 -27.69 -3.16
N GLU A 5 -11.40 -28.14 -4.36
CA GLU A 5 -10.20 -28.94 -4.60
C GLU A 5 -9.03 -28.31 -3.85
N GLU A 6 -8.43 -29.07 -2.93
CA GLU A 6 -7.24 -28.61 -2.23
C GLU A 6 -6.11 -28.45 -3.24
N ALA A 7 -5.51 -27.26 -3.27
CA ALA A 7 -4.36 -27.02 -4.14
C ALA A 7 -3.16 -27.85 -3.66
N VAL A 8 -2.84 -28.92 -4.40
CA VAL A 8 -1.71 -29.82 -4.10
C VAL A 8 -0.40 -29.26 -4.65
N ILE A 9 0.52 -28.84 -3.77
CA ILE A 9 1.86 -28.38 -4.13
C ILE A 9 2.72 -29.57 -4.59
N SER A 10 3.36 -29.47 -5.76
CA SER A 10 4.24 -30.52 -6.27
C SER A 10 5.54 -30.60 -5.44
N GLU A 11 6.27 -31.71 -5.52
CA GLU A 11 7.56 -31.84 -4.83
C GLU A 11 8.57 -30.79 -5.29
N GLU A 12 8.59 -30.49 -6.59
CA GLU A 12 9.42 -29.44 -7.17
C GLU A 12 9.06 -28.06 -6.61
N GLU A 13 7.77 -27.72 -6.54
CA GLU A 13 7.32 -26.45 -5.95
C GLU A 13 7.59 -26.38 -4.44
N ALA A 14 7.48 -27.50 -3.73
CA ALA A 14 7.82 -27.58 -2.32
C ALA A 14 9.31 -27.27 -2.10
N ALA A 15 10.19 -27.79 -2.96
CA ALA A 15 11.61 -27.47 -2.95
C ALA A 15 11.88 -26.00 -3.35
N GLN A 16 11.23 -25.50 -4.41
CA GLN A 16 11.38 -24.13 -4.89
C GLN A 16 10.93 -23.09 -3.84
N TYR A 17 9.80 -23.36 -3.17
CA TYR A 17 9.19 -22.45 -2.20
C TYR A 17 9.55 -22.76 -0.74
N ASP A 18 10.50 -23.66 -0.48
CA ASP A 18 10.87 -24.09 0.88
C ASP A 18 11.12 -22.90 1.82
N ARG A 19 11.93 -21.92 1.38
CA ARG A 19 12.27 -20.74 2.21
C ARG A 19 11.07 -19.86 2.55
N GLN A 20 10.15 -19.65 1.61
CA GLN A 20 8.96 -18.83 1.85
C GLN A 20 7.86 -19.59 2.58
N ILE A 21 7.73 -20.91 2.37
CA ILE A 21 6.84 -21.78 3.14
C ILE A 21 7.26 -21.79 4.61
N ARG A 22 8.56 -21.79 4.93
CA ARG A 22 9.05 -21.63 6.30
C ARG A 22 8.69 -20.29 6.95
N LEU A 23 8.41 -19.27 6.14
CA LEU A 23 8.06 -17.94 6.63
C LEU A 23 6.56 -17.79 6.90
N TRP A 24 5.69 -18.16 5.95
CA TRP A 24 4.24 -17.92 6.04
C TRP A 24 3.38 -19.19 6.09
N GLY A 25 3.99 -20.37 6.01
CA GLY A 25 3.31 -21.67 6.09
C GLY A 25 2.73 -22.17 4.78
N LEU A 26 2.54 -23.50 4.71
CA LEU A 26 2.07 -24.19 3.51
C LEU A 26 0.67 -23.74 3.08
N GLU A 27 -0.24 -23.52 4.04
CA GLU A 27 -1.62 -23.10 3.75
C GLU A 27 -1.69 -21.70 3.13
N ALA A 28 -0.80 -20.78 3.52
CA ALA A 28 -0.69 -19.49 2.86
C ALA A 28 -0.19 -19.64 1.41
N GLN A 29 0.81 -20.51 1.19
CA GLN A 29 1.31 -20.81 -0.15
C GLN A 29 0.23 -21.41 -1.06
N LYS A 30 -0.59 -22.34 -0.56
CA LYS A 30 -1.74 -22.91 -1.31
C LYS A 30 -2.75 -21.84 -1.72
N ARG A 31 -3.03 -20.88 -0.84
CA ARG A 31 -3.91 -19.73 -1.15
C ARG A 31 -3.31 -18.80 -2.21
N LEU A 32 -1.99 -18.55 -2.16
CA LEU A 32 -1.30 -17.80 -3.21
C LEU A 32 -1.38 -18.50 -4.56
N ARG A 33 -1.13 -19.82 -4.60
CA ARG A 33 -1.15 -20.63 -5.84
C ARG A 33 -2.52 -20.77 -6.49
N THR A 34 -3.59 -20.38 -5.80
CA THR A 34 -4.95 -20.33 -6.35
C THR A 34 -5.39 -18.91 -6.73
N SER A 35 -4.63 -17.89 -6.34
CA SER A 35 -4.95 -16.48 -6.55
C SER A 35 -4.46 -15.99 -7.91
N LYS A 36 -5.33 -15.30 -8.67
CA LYS A 36 -4.95 -14.58 -9.90
C LYS A 36 -4.87 -13.08 -9.60
N VAL A 37 -3.88 -12.41 -10.18
CA VAL A 37 -3.67 -10.97 -9.99
C VAL A 37 -3.69 -10.28 -11.35
N LEU A 38 -4.41 -9.15 -11.42
CA LEU A 38 -4.31 -8.19 -12.52
C LEU A 38 -3.38 -7.07 -12.08
N LEU A 39 -2.33 -6.80 -12.86
CA LEU A 39 -1.43 -5.69 -12.64
C LEU A 39 -1.53 -4.70 -13.80
N VAL A 40 -1.84 -3.45 -13.48
CA VAL A 40 -2.00 -2.37 -14.46
C VAL A 40 -0.80 -1.43 -14.38
N GLY A 41 -0.14 -1.21 -15.52
CA GLY A 41 1.02 -0.34 -15.68
C GLY A 41 2.36 -1.05 -15.40
N MET A 42 3.14 -1.29 -16.45
CA MET A 42 4.40 -2.03 -16.44
C MET A 42 5.61 -1.09 -16.55
N ARG A 43 5.82 -0.28 -15.51
CA ARG A 43 7.04 0.54 -15.34
C ARG A 43 7.91 0.02 -14.21
N GLY A 44 8.93 0.77 -13.78
CA GLY A 44 9.80 0.37 -12.67
C GLY A 44 9.05 -0.19 -11.46
N LEU A 45 8.02 0.51 -10.95
CA LEU A 45 7.20 -0.03 -9.85
C LEU A 45 6.43 -1.29 -10.26
N GLY A 46 5.77 -1.29 -11.42
CA GLY A 46 5.02 -2.44 -11.92
C GLY A 46 5.90 -3.68 -12.15
N ALA A 47 7.08 -3.49 -12.71
CA ALA A 47 8.06 -4.55 -12.94
C ALA A 47 8.54 -5.16 -11.62
N GLU A 48 8.83 -4.34 -10.59
CA GLU A 48 9.19 -4.84 -9.26
C GLU A 48 8.04 -5.60 -8.59
N VAL A 49 6.80 -5.08 -8.69
CA VAL A 49 5.61 -5.78 -8.19
C VAL A 49 5.41 -7.10 -8.93
N ALA A 50 5.50 -7.09 -10.27
CA ALA A 50 5.36 -8.29 -11.11
C ALA A 50 6.40 -9.35 -10.75
N LYS A 51 7.67 -8.95 -10.65
CA LYS A 51 8.77 -9.84 -10.23
C LYS A 51 8.44 -10.52 -8.91
N ASN A 52 8.03 -9.74 -7.90
CA ASN A 52 7.74 -10.29 -6.58
C ASN A 52 6.51 -11.21 -6.58
N LEU A 53 5.46 -10.89 -7.34
CA LEU A 53 4.27 -11.74 -7.47
C LEU A 53 4.56 -13.05 -8.20
N ILE A 54 5.34 -12.99 -9.28
CA ILE A 54 5.77 -14.17 -10.04
C ILE A 54 6.62 -15.07 -9.15
N LEU A 55 7.63 -14.52 -8.48
CA LEU A 55 8.50 -15.28 -7.57
C LEU A 55 7.73 -15.86 -6.38
N ALA A 56 6.69 -15.17 -5.88
CA ALA A 56 5.85 -15.67 -4.80
C ALA A 56 4.97 -16.88 -5.20
N GLY A 57 4.75 -17.12 -6.49
CA GLY A 57 4.00 -18.28 -6.98
C GLY A 57 2.48 -18.07 -6.99
N VAL A 58 2.00 -16.91 -7.46
CA VAL A 58 0.56 -16.73 -7.74
C VAL A 58 0.10 -17.62 -8.90
N LYS A 59 -1.18 -18.00 -8.94
CA LYS A 59 -1.75 -18.84 -10.02
C LYS A 59 -1.52 -18.26 -11.41
N GLY A 60 -1.60 -16.94 -11.51
CA GLY A 60 -1.44 -16.23 -12.76
C GLY A 60 -1.40 -14.73 -12.55
N LEU A 61 -0.57 -14.07 -13.33
CA LEU A 61 -0.41 -12.63 -13.36
C LEU A 61 -0.79 -12.13 -14.75
N THR A 62 -1.86 -11.33 -14.85
CA THR A 62 -2.25 -10.65 -16.08
C THR A 62 -1.67 -9.25 -16.06
N LEU A 63 -0.85 -8.93 -17.07
CA LEU A 63 -0.27 -7.60 -17.23
C LEU A 63 -1.12 -6.78 -18.21
N LEU A 64 -1.56 -5.61 -17.77
CA LEU A 64 -2.30 -4.66 -18.60
C LEU A 64 -1.49 -3.36 -18.68
N ASP A 65 -0.91 -3.10 -19.84
CA ASP A 65 -0.32 -1.82 -20.16
C ASP A 65 -0.64 -1.45 -21.61
N HIS A 66 -1.37 -0.34 -21.77
CA HIS A 66 -1.79 0.17 -23.08
C HIS A 66 -0.91 1.34 -23.54
N GLN A 67 0.02 1.80 -22.71
CA GLN A 67 0.91 2.88 -23.08
C GLN A 67 2.08 2.32 -23.88
N GLN A 68 2.21 2.74 -25.16
CA GLN A 68 3.45 2.56 -25.92
C GLN A 68 4.58 3.22 -25.14
N VAL A 69 5.66 2.49 -24.85
CA VAL A 69 6.90 2.89 -24.12
C VAL A 69 6.90 4.35 -23.67
N CYS A 70 6.07 4.68 -22.67
CA CYS A 70 5.91 6.02 -22.15
C CYS A 70 5.86 5.97 -20.63
N LEU A 71 6.68 6.81 -20.02
CA LEU A 71 6.97 6.85 -18.60
C LEU A 71 5.96 7.81 -17.90
N THR A 72 4.79 7.33 -17.41
CA THR A 72 3.71 8.09 -16.67
C THR A 72 2.40 7.37 -16.18
N SER A 73 2.18 7.10 -14.88
CA SER A 73 1.21 6.16 -14.24
C SER A 73 -0.29 6.44 -14.42
N CYS A 74 -1.18 5.65 -13.79
CA CYS A 74 -2.64 5.74 -13.99
C CYS A 74 -3.22 7.12 -13.62
N HIS A 75 -4.23 7.57 -14.36
CA HIS A 75 -4.99 8.79 -14.08
C HIS A 75 -5.87 8.62 -12.83
N HIS A 76 -6.09 9.73 -12.11
CA HIS A 76 -6.88 9.76 -10.88
C HIS A 76 -8.30 9.21 -11.08
N ASP A 77 -8.99 9.59 -12.16
CA ASP A 77 -10.36 9.12 -12.42
C ASP A 77 -10.43 7.61 -12.67
N ILE A 78 -9.41 7.05 -13.34
CA ILE A 78 -9.29 5.60 -13.54
C ILE A 78 -9.09 4.90 -12.20
N LEU A 79 -8.26 5.47 -11.33
CA LEU A 79 -7.99 4.94 -9.99
C LEU A 79 -9.27 4.85 -9.15
N LEU A 80 -10.06 5.94 -9.11
CA LEU A 80 -11.34 5.99 -8.40
C LEU A 80 -12.33 4.97 -8.97
N LYS A 81 -12.48 4.94 -10.31
CA LYS A 81 -13.40 4.04 -11.01
C LYS A 81 -13.07 2.58 -10.77
N VAL A 82 -11.80 2.20 -10.87
CA VAL A 82 -11.35 0.82 -10.64
C VAL A 82 -11.55 0.43 -9.18
N ASN A 83 -11.19 1.29 -8.22
CA ASN A 83 -11.42 1.00 -6.81
C ASN A 83 -12.91 0.78 -6.51
N GLN A 84 -13.79 1.64 -7.03
CA GLN A 84 -15.24 1.50 -6.85
C GLN A 84 -15.78 0.16 -7.39
N ILE A 85 -15.33 -0.25 -8.59
CA ILE A 85 -15.70 -1.55 -9.18
C ILE A 85 -15.19 -2.69 -8.30
N CYS A 86 -13.92 -2.65 -7.90
CA CYS A 86 -13.33 -3.67 -7.04
C CYS A 86 -14.08 -3.80 -5.71
N HIS A 87 -14.35 -2.68 -5.04
CA HIS A 87 -15.04 -2.64 -3.77
C HIS A 87 -16.46 -3.24 -3.88
N LYS A 88 -17.21 -2.86 -4.91
CA LYS A 88 -18.55 -3.41 -5.19
C LYS A 88 -18.56 -4.92 -5.41
N HIS A 89 -17.48 -5.47 -5.95
CA HIS A 89 -17.34 -6.90 -6.26
C HIS A 89 -16.48 -7.67 -5.26
N CYS A 90 -16.16 -7.09 -4.09
CA CYS A 90 -15.31 -7.69 -3.05
C CYS A 90 -13.93 -8.13 -3.56
N ILE A 91 -13.37 -7.39 -4.52
CA ILE A 91 -12.04 -7.60 -5.06
C ILE A 91 -11.06 -6.74 -4.27
N LYS A 92 -9.96 -7.35 -3.81
CA LYS A 92 -8.87 -6.64 -3.12
C LYS A 92 -8.23 -5.66 -4.09
N PHE A 93 -8.14 -4.40 -3.69
CA PHE A 93 -7.58 -3.32 -4.48
C PHE A 93 -6.30 -2.78 -3.84
N PHE A 94 -5.28 -2.57 -4.68
CA PHE A 94 -4.03 -1.94 -4.30
C PHE A 94 -3.69 -0.86 -5.30
N ALA A 95 -3.15 0.24 -4.82
CA ALA A 95 -2.65 1.33 -5.64
C ALA A 95 -1.32 1.82 -5.09
N GLY A 96 -0.44 2.27 -5.97
CA GLY A 96 0.82 2.84 -5.55
C GLY A 96 1.53 3.51 -6.71
N ASP A 97 2.45 4.39 -6.36
CA ASP A 97 3.23 5.13 -7.33
C ASP A 97 4.51 5.70 -6.71
N VAL A 98 5.44 6.12 -7.57
CA VAL A 98 6.72 6.69 -7.17
C VAL A 98 6.96 8.01 -7.90
N PHE A 99 7.26 9.06 -7.13
CA PHE A 99 7.57 10.41 -7.59
C PHE A 99 8.92 10.86 -7.01
N GLY A 100 9.99 10.60 -7.75
CA GLY A 100 11.35 10.85 -7.24
C GLY A 100 11.63 9.98 -6.01
N TYR A 101 11.89 10.61 -4.87
CA TYR A 101 12.12 9.93 -3.58
C TYR A 101 10.85 9.64 -2.78
N HIS A 102 9.70 10.12 -3.24
CA HIS A 102 8.44 9.90 -2.55
C HIS A 102 7.69 8.77 -3.23
N GLY A 103 7.00 7.96 -2.45
CA GLY A 103 6.11 6.94 -2.98
C GLY A 103 4.92 6.79 -2.05
N TYR A 104 3.85 6.22 -2.56
CA TYR A 104 2.70 5.86 -1.74
C TYR A 104 2.23 4.46 -2.09
N MET A 105 1.54 3.87 -1.12
CA MET A 105 0.74 2.67 -1.31
C MET A 105 -0.61 2.90 -0.62
N PHE A 106 -1.68 2.45 -1.27
CA PHE A 106 -3.02 2.40 -0.75
C PHE A 106 -3.56 0.99 -0.93
N ALA A 107 -4.35 0.52 0.04
CA ALA A 107 -5.01 -0.76 -0.02
C ALA A 107 -6.48 -0.60 0.40
N ASP A 108 -7.36 -1.22 -0.36
CA ASP A 108 -8.77 -1.40 -0.02
C ASP A 108 -9.10 -2.89 -0.17
N LEU A 109 -9.23 -3.57 0.96
CA LEU A 109 -9.54 -5.00 1.02
C LEU A 109 -11.03 -5.24 1.30
N GLY A 110 -11.85 -4.18 1.34
CA GLY A 110 -13.21 -4.20 1.86
C GLY A 110 -13.25 -4.68 3.30
N GLU A 111 -14.17 -5.61 3.58
CA GLU A 111 -14.20 -6.37 4.81
C GLU A 111 -13.18 -7.53 4.73
N HIS A 112 -12.11 -7.44 5.52
CA HIS A 112 -10.99 -8.37 5.41
C HIS A 112 -10.77 -9.16 6.69
N GLU A 113 -10.93 -10.48 6.60
CA GLU A 113 -10.57 -11.43 7.64
C GLU A 113 -9.20 -12.06 7.38
N PHE A 114 -8.37 -12.12 8.42
CA PHE A 114 -7.03 -12.71 8.37
C PHE A 114 -6.68 -13.40 9.69
N VAL A 115 -5.59 -14.17 9.68
CA VAL A 115 -5.04 -14.82 10.86
C VAL A 115 -3.73 -14.14 11.23
N GLU A 116 -3.54 -13.91 12.52
CA GLU A 116 -2.29 -13.40 13.09
C GLU A 116 -1.74 -14.43 14.06
N GLU A 117 -0.48 -14.80 13.89
CA GLU A 117 0.22 -15.69 14.80
C GLU A 117 0.70 -14.91 16.03
N LYS A 118 0.29 -15.35 17.22
CA LYS A 118 0.71 -14.79 18.50
C LYS A 118 1.39 -15.85 19.34
N VAL A 119 2.44 -15.46 20.05
CA VAL A 119 3.09 -16.32 21.05
C VAL A 119 2.09 -16.60 22.18
N LYS A 120 1.95 -17.87 22.54
CA LYS A 120 1.09 -18.30 23.64
C LYS A 120 1.71 -17.85 24.96
N VAL A 121 0.96 -17.08 25.75
CA VAL A 121 1.37 -16.67 27.10
C VAL A 121 0.68 -17.57 28.11
N THR A 122 1.43 -18.48 28.72
CA THR A 122 0.93 -19.34 29.80
C THR A 122 0.95 -18.55 31.11
N LYS A 123 -0.23 -18.24 31.67
CA LYS A 123 -0.32 -17.73 33.04
C LYS A 123 -0.14 -18.90 33.99
N VAL A 124 0.91 -18.89 34.80
CA VAL A 124 1.07 -19.86 35.90
C VAL A 124 0.00 -19.52 36.95
N ASN A 125 -0.96 -20.41 37.15
CA ASN A 125 -1.79 -20.40 38.36
C ASN A 125 -0.90 -20.94 39.49
N GLN A 126 -0.50 -20.09 40.44
CA GLN A 126 0.03 -20.59 41.71
C GLN A 126 -1.13 -21.00 42.59
N GLU A 127 -1.10 -22.25 43.05
CA GLU A 127 -1.70 -22.62 44.32
C GLU A 127 -1.09 -21.76 45.42
N VAL A 128 -1.92 -21.42 46.39
CA VAL A 128 -1.70 -20.38 47.40
C VAL A 128 -0.45 -20.66 48.24
N GLU A 129 0.57 -19.82 48.14
CA GLU A 129 1.60 -19.70 49.18
C GLU A 129 1.95 -18.22 49.41
N ASP A 130 1.96 -17.84 50.68
CA ASP A 130 1.83 -16.48 51.20
C ASP A 130 3.17 -15.73 51.13
N GLY A 131 3.30 -14.72 50.27
CA GLY A 131 4.50 -13.88 50.18
C GLY A 131 4.45 -12.79 49.08
N PRO A 132 4.98 -11.56 49.32
CA PRO A 132 4.82 -10.46 48.38
C PRO A 132 5.99 -10.38 47.39
N GLU A 133 5.88 -11.01 46.23
CA GLU A 133 6.79 -10.73 45.10
C GLU A 133 6.05 -10.43 43.79
N ALA A 134 6.58 -9.44 43.07
CA ALA A 134 6.02 -8.90 41.84
C ALA A 134 6.02 -9.95 40.71
N LYS A 135 4.82 -10.34 40.30
CA LYS A 135 4.49 -11.30 39.24
C LYS A 135 5.26 -11.03 37.92
N LYS A 136 6.16 -11.93 37.54
CA LYS A 136 6.66 -12.05 36.14
C LYS A 136 6.02 -13.28 35.49
N ALA A 137 5.24 -13.06 34.43
CA ALA A 137 4.69 -14.15 33.62
C ALA A 137 5.82 -14.90 32.89
N LYS A 138 5.83 -16.24 32.94
CA LYS A 138 6.69 -17.08 32.10
C LYS A 138 6.08 -17.16 30.70
N ILE A 139 6.74 -16.56 29.71
CA ILE A 139 6.42 -16.74 28.29
C ILE A 139 7.09 -18.05 27.87
N ASP A 140 6.32 -19.00 27.35
CA ASP A 140 6.87 -20.21 26.72
C ASP A 140 7.11 -19.89 25.24
N PRO A 141 8.36 -19.69 24.79
CA PRO A 141 8.65 -19.10 23.48
C PRO A 141 8.38 -20.04 22.30
N VAL A 142 7.92 -21.27 22.53
CA VAL A 142 7.85 -22.33 21.52
C VAL A 142 6.45 -22.52 20.93
N GLU A 143 5.39 -22.17 21.65
CA GLU A 143 4.02 -22.42 21.19
C GLU A 143 3.34 -21.14 20.70
N THR A 144 2.79 -21.18 19.48
CA THR A 144 2.05 -20.07 18.89
C THR A 144 0.58 -20.43 18.68
N ILE A 145 -0.29 -19.43 18.72
CA ILE A 145 -1.72 -19.55 18.43
C ILE A 145 -2.09 -18.66 17.25
N LEU A 146 -2.93 -19.17 16.36
CA LEU A 146 -3.50 -18.40 15.25
C LEU A 146 -4.78 -17.70 15.72
N VAL A 147 -4.77 -16.37 15.74
CA VAL A 147 -5.91 -15.54 16.14
C VAL A 147 -6.57 -14.95 14.90
N LYS A 148 -7.85 -15.24 14.69
CA LYS A 148 -8.64 -14.60 13.64
C LYS A 148 -8.90 -13.14 13.98
N LYS A 149 -8.67 -12.25 13.01
CA LYS A 149 -8.93 -10.81 13.08
C LYS A 149 -9.72 -10.37 11.86
N LYS A 150 -10.34 -9.21 12.02
CA LYS A 150 -11.14 -8.56 10.98
C LYS A 150 -10.79 -7.07 10.92
N LEU A 151 -10.63 -6.56 9.72
CA LEU A 151 -10.41 -5.14 9.45
C LEU A 151 -11.41 -4.65 8.41
N GLN A 152 -11.81 -3.39 8.54
CA GLN A 152 -12.65 -2.70 7.57
C GLN A 152 -11.82 -1.64 6.85
N PHE A 153 -11.74 -1.75 5.53
CA PHE A 153 -11.07 -0.77 4.69
C PHE A 153 -12.08 0.20 4.07
N CYS A 154 -11.62 1.43 3.81
CA CYS A 154 -12.39 2.46 3.12
C CYS A 154 -12.03 2.50 1.63
N GLN A 155 -12.90 3.13 0.82
CA GLN A 155 -12.58 3.39 -0.58
C GLN A 155 -11.51 4.49 -0.68
N ILE A 156 -10.73 4.47 -1.76
CA ILE A 156 -9.69 5.46 -1.98
C ILE A 156 -10.26 6.88 -2.09
N LYS A 157 -11.50 7.00 -2.58
CA LYS A 157 -12.22 8.28 -2.62
C LYS A 157 -12.33 8.89 -1.22
N ASP A 158 -12.82 8.11 -0.26
CA ASP A 158 -12.99 8.57 1.12
C ASP A 158 -11.64 8.88 1.79
N ALA A 159 -10.59 8.14 1.43
CA ALA A 159 -9.24 8.37 1.94
C ALA A 159 -8.58 9.65 1.39
N LEU A 160 -8.93 10.07 0.17
CA LEU A 160 -8.37 11.26 -0.47
C LEU A 160 -9.21 12.52 -0.19
N GLU A 161 -10.53 12.39 -0.07
CA GLU A 161 -11.47 13.51 0.10
C GLU A 161 -11.77 13.79 1.59
N ILE A 162 -10.72 13.96 2.40
CA ILE A 162 -10.86 14.28 3.83
C ILE A 162 -11.18 15.78 3.98
N ASP A 163 -12.27 16.10 4.69
CA ASP A 163 -12.55 17.47 5.12
C ASP A 163 -11.70 17.85 6.35
N TRP A 164 -10.59 18.53 6.09
CA TRP A 164 -9.66 19.01 7.12
C TRP A 164 -10.17 20.21 7.93
N ARG A 165 -11.34 20.75 7.59
CA ARG A 165 -11.98 21.83 8.35
C ARG A 165 -12.67 21.31 9.61
N SER A 166 -13.00 20.02 9.65
CA SER A 166 -13.64 19.38 10.79
C SER A 166 -12.70 19.32 12.01
N GLU A 167 -13.26 19.45 13.22
CA GLU A 167 -12.47 19.49 14.46
C GLU A 167 -11.70 18.18 14.70
N LYS A 168 -12.31 17.06 14.34
CA LYS A 168 -11.67 15.73 14.35
C LYS A 168 -10.46 15.67 13.43
N ALA A 169 -10.56 16.23 12.23
CA ALA A 169 -9.47 16.22 11.26
C ALA A 169 -8.33 17.15 11.67
N LYS A 170 -8.61 18.31 12.29
CA LYS A 170 -7.55 19.22 12.81
C LYS A 170 -6.65 18.55 13.84
N CYS A 171 -7.20 17.69 14.71
CA CYS A 171 -6.39 16.92 15.66
C CYS A 171 -5.46 15.92 14.95
N VAL A 172 -5.93 15.28 13.88
CA VAL A 172 -5.17 14.29 13.11
C VAL A 172 -4.17 14.96 12.16
N LEU A 173 -4.46 16.17 11.66
CA LEU A 173 -3.64 16.95 10.75
C LEU A 173 -2.21 17.12 11.28
N LYS A 174 -2.08 17.42 12.58
CA LYS A 174 -0.77 17.61 13.24
C LYS A 174 0.12 16.36 13.22
N ARG A 175 -0.48 15.17 13.07
CA ARG A 175 0.21 13.87 13.00
C ARG A 175 0.22 13.30 11.58
N THR A 176 -0.40 13.97 10.63
CA THR A 176 -0.50 13.51 9.25
C THR A 176 0.82 13.83 8.54
N PRO A 177 1.47 12.84 7.91
CA PRO A 177 2.66 13.09 7.12
C PRO A 177 2.37 14.11 6.01
N THR A 178 3.28 15.06 5.81
CA THR A 178 3.19 16.08 4.75
C THR A 178 3.11 15.47 3.35
N ASP A 179 3.61 14.23 3.22
CA ASP A 179 3.64 13.45 1.99
C ASP A 179 2.23 13.11 1.49
N PHE A 180 1.23 13.07 2.38
CA PHE A 180 -0.18 12.96 2.00
C PHE A 180 -0.60 14.14 1.11
N PHE A 181 -0.24 15.37 1.48
CA PHE A 181 -0.57 16.56 0.71
C PHE A 181 0.28 16.66 -0.56
N LEU A 182 1.55 16.27 -0.48
CA LEU A 182 2.41 16.16 -1.66
C LEU A 182 1.80 15.20 -2.70
N LEU A 183 1.26 14.06 -2.25
CA LEU A 183 0.58 13.10 -3.11
C LEU A 183 -0.61 13.74 -3.82
N GLN A 184 -1.48 14.46 -3.10
CA GLN A 184 -2.65 15.15 -3.68
C GLN A 184 -2.23 16.13 -4.78
N VAL A 185 -1.18 16.92 -4.53
CA VAL A 185 -0.64 17.86 -5.52
C VAL A 185 -0.08 17.15 -6.75
N LEU A 186 0.65 16.05 -6.56
CA LEU A 186 1.23 15.29 -7.66
C LEU A 186 0.18 14.54 -8.48
N MET A 187 -0.87 14.04 -7.83
CA MET A 187 -2.04 13.46 -8.51
C MET A 187 -2.75 14.52 -9.36
N LYS A 188 -3.03 15.71 -8.78
CA LYS A 188 -3.66 16.82 -9.52
C LYS A 188 -2.80 17.30 -10.69
N PHE A 189 -1.49 17.42 -10.50
CA PHE A 189 -0.56 17.75 -11.58
C PHE A 189 -0.65 16.76 -12.74
N ARG A 190 -0.66 15.45 -12.44
CA ARG A 190 -0.79 14.43 -13.48
C ARG A 190 -2.13 14.55 -14.20
N THR A 191 -3.22 14.75 -13.47
CA THR A 191 -4.55 14.94 -14.06
C THR A 191 -4.56 16.13 -15.02
N ASP A 192 -4.00 17.27 -14.62
CA ASP A 192 -4.03 18.50 -15.42
C ASP A 192 -3.08 18.48 -16.61
N LYS A 193 -1.94 17.79 -16.49
CA LYS A 193 -0.84 17.85 -17.47
C LYS A 193 -0.63 16.56 -18.26
N GLY A 194 -1.30 15.47 -17.89
CA GLY A 194 -1.13 14.15 -18.52
C GLY A 194 0.27 13.53 -18.33
N ARG A 195 1.07 14.06 -17.40
CA ARG A 195 2.45 13.60 -17.12
C ARG A 195 2.86 13.91 -15.69
N THR A 196 3.93 13.28 -15.21
CA THR A 196 4.57 13.70 -13.96
C THR A 196 5.40 14.98 -14.13
N PRO A 197 5.72 15.69 -13.03
CA PRO A 197 6.75 16.72 -13.04
C PRO A 197 8.05 16.17 -13.66
N SER A 198 8.66 16.96 -14.55
CA SER A 198 9.90 16.58 -15.24
C SER A 198 10.95 17.67 -15.09
N PRO A 199 12.24 17.31 -14.86
CA PRO A 199 13.36 18.24 -14.81
C PRO A 199 13.58 19.02 -16.10
N ALA A 200 13.22 18.44 -17.25
CA ALA A 200 13.51 19.00 -18.57
C ALA A 200 12.92 20.41 -18.79
N ALA A 201 11.88 20.78 -18.02
CA ALA A 201 11.27 22.10 -18.04
C ALA A 201 11.12 22.68 -16.63
N ILE A 202 12.18 22.57 -15.80
CA ILE A 202 12.14 22.84 -14.35
C ILE A 202 11.45 24.15 -13.97
N ARG A 203 11.73 25.26 -14.67
CA ARG A 203 11.15 26.58 -14.35
C ARG A 203 9.63 26.60 -14.56
N ARG A 204 9.15 26.05 -15.68
CA ARG A 204 7.71 25.97 -15.99
C ARG A 204 7.00 24.93 -15.11
N THR A 205 7.64 23.78 -14.90
CA THR A 205 7.15 22.73 -13.99
C THR A 205 7.00 23.28 -12.58
N LEU A 206 7.96 24.06 -12.10
CA LEU A 206 7.94 24.61 -10.75
C LEU A 206 6.81 25.61 -10.55
N ILE A 207 6.66 26.57 -11.46
CA ILE A 207 5.57 27.57 -11.39
C ILE A 207 4.22 26.85 -11.37
N CYS A 208 4.02 25.89 -12.28
CA CYS A 208 2.78 25.15 -12.36
C CYS A 208 2.50 24.31 -11.10
N SER A 209 3.51 23.62 -10.56
CA SER A 209 3.34 22.81 -9.36
C SER A 209 3.08 23.64 -8.11
N LEU A 210 3.68 24.83 -7.99
CA LEU A 210 3.40 25.76 -6.90
C LEU A 210 1.97 26.29 -6.96
N GLN A 211 1.46 26.59 -8.16
CA GLN A 211 0.06 26.98 -8.33
C GLN A 211 -0.89 25.85 -7.92
N ILE A 212 -0.67 24.65 -8.47
CA ILE A 212 -1.50 23.47 -8.15
C ILE A 212 -1.45 23.15 -6.65
N ARG A 213 -0.29 23.34 -5.99
CA ARG A 213 -0.18 23.19 -4.55
C ARG A 213 -1.14 24.09 -3.81
N ASN A 214 -1.13 25.38 -4.11
CA ASN A 214 -1.97 26.36 -3.43
C ASN A 214 -3.44 26.00 -3.66
N ASP A 215 -3.83 25.75 -4.92
CA ASP A 215 -5.21 25.39 -5.27
C ASP A 215 -5.70 24.13 -4.51
N VAL A 216 -4.86 23.09 -4.43
CA VAL A 216 -5.20 21.84 -3.72
C VAL A 216 -5.28 22.05 -2.21
N LEU A 217 -4.32 22.76 -1.62
CA LEU A 217 -4.31 22.98 -0.17
C LEU A 217 -5.44 23.91 0.28
N ASP A 218 -5.76 24.93 -0.51
CA ASP A 218 -6.89 25.83 -0.27
C ASP A 218 -8.22 25.05 -0.35
N ALA A 219 -8.37 24.17 -1.36
CA ALA A 219 -9.54 23.30 -1.47
C ALA A 219 -9.69 22.36 -0.25
N LEU A 220 -8.58 21.85 0.27
CA LEU A 220 -8.55 21.03 1.48
C LEU A 220 -8.72 21.85 2.77
N GLY A 221 -8.63 23.19 2.72
CA GLY A 221 -8.72 24.05 3.90
C GLY A 221 -7.47 24.01 4.80
N VAL A 222 -6.28 23.82 4.21
CA VAL A 222 -5.01 23.67 4.92
C VAL A 222 -4.00 24.71 4.44
N SER A 223 -3.13 25.20 5.33
CA SER A 223 -2.12 26.21 4.96
C SER A 223 -1.15 25.69 3.87
N PRO A 224 -0.81 26.52 2.86
CA PRO A 224 0.23 26.24 1.88
C PRO A 224 1.59 25.89 2.47
N ASP A 225 1.89 26.38 3.68
CA ASP A 225 3.15 26.16 4.40
C ASP A 225 3.32 24.71 4.86
N LEU A 226 2.25 23.91 4.88
CA LEU A 226 2.33 22.50 5.25
C LEU A 226 3.09 21.67 4.20
N CYS A 227 3.19 22.15 2.96
CA CYS A 227 3.83 21.43 1.85
C CYS A 227 4.96 22.24 1.19
N LEU A 228 5.93 22.70 1.99
CA LEU A 228 7.14 23.37 1.49
C LEU A 228 8.07 22.42 0.71
N LYS A 229 7.98 21.10 0.95
CA LYS A 229 8.81 20.07 0.32
C LYS A 229 8.56 19.86 -1.18
N ILE A 230 7.53 20.49 -1.76
CA ILE A 230 7.28 20.43 -3.21
C ILE A 230 8.47 20.90 -4.04
N LEU A 231 9.18 21.92 -3.55
CA LEU A 231 10.41 22.41 -4.18
C LEU A 231 11.49 21.32 -4.19
N GLN A 232 11.66 20.56 -3.10
CA GLN A 232 12.60 19.44 -3.03
C GLN A 232 12.15 18.28 -3.93
N ALA A 233 10.88 17.89 -3.88
CA ALA A 233 10.33 16.82 -4.73
C ALA A 233 10.54 17.10 -6.23
N ILE A 234 10.46 18.36 -6.66
CA ILE A 234 10.67 18.78 -8.05
C ILE A 234 12.15 18.97 -8.38
N ALA A 235 12.92 19.63 -7.50
CA ALA A 235 14.33 19.94 -7.73
C ALA A 235 15.21 18.68 -7.77
N PHE A 236 14.87 17.63 -7.01
CA PHE A 236 15.67 16.41 -6.94
C PHE A 236 15.46 15.43 -8.09
N LEU A 237 14.38 15.58 -8.89
CA LEU A 237 14.27 14.85 -10.16
C LEU A 237 15.47 15.15 -11.09
N ARG A 238 16.20 16.26 -10.87
CA ARG A 238 17.46 16.61 -11.56
C ARG A 238 18.59 15.61 -11.33
N TRP A 239 18.67 14.97 -10.16
CA TRP A 239 19.80 14.06 -9.86
C TRP A 239 19.77 12.78 -10.70
N ARG A 240 18.57 12.38 -11.15
CA ARG A 240 18.36 11.20 -12.02
C ARG A 240 18.93 11.35 -13.44
N GLN A 241 19.31 12.57 -13.86
CA GLN A 241 19.98 12.82 -15.15
C GLN A 241 21.52 12.77 -15.07
N PHE A 242 22.10 12.63 -13.88
CA PHE A 242 23.55 12.63 -13.69
C PHE A 242 24.13 11.26 -13.25
N VAL A 243 23.28 10.26 -13.02
CA VAL A 243 23.67 8.94 -12.46
C VAL A 243 23.23 7.77 -13.37
N LEU A 244 22.57 8.06 -14.49
CA LEU A 244 22.31 7.14 -15.60
C LEU A 244 22.81 7.79 -16.89
#